data_AF-A0A1G2LGI5-F1
#
_entry.id   AF-A0A1G2LGI5-F1
#
_cell.length_a   1.000
_cell.length_b   1.000
_cell.length_c   1.000
_cell.angle_alpha   90.00
_cell.angle_beta   90.00
_cell.angle_gamma   90.00
#
_symmetry.space_group_name_H-M   'P 1'
#
loop_
_entity.id
_entity.type
_entity.pdbx_description
1 polymer ?
#
loop_
_entity_poly.entity_id
_entity_poly.type
_entity_poly.pdbx_seq_one_letter_code
_entity_poly.pdbx_strand_id
1 'polypeptide(L)'
;MALVLAGVNARAGTGPERKIVVFKSGVLNEAARDRLIERVGGAKVKNLDLIGAAAVLLPSRASEEAIAKHPGVLRVDDDVIVIALEGEVEAAGNGGVTAQAAQVLPWGIDRIDAELVWAQTKANPIKVGIIDTGISLAHPDLAANIKGQYNAINPTKSAADDNGHGSHVAGTVAALSNTVGVIGAAPLADLYAMKVLKY
;
A
#
# COMPACT_ATOMS: atom_id res chain seq x y z
N MET A 1 33.78 -3.21 -16.77
CA MET A 1 33.72 -4.34 -15.81
C MET A 1 32.26 -4.78 -15.77
N ALA A 2 31.93 -5.86 -16.47
CA ALA A 2 30.55 -6.29 -16.69
C ALA A 2 29.99 -6.96 -15.43
N LEU A 3 28.95 -6.37 -14.84
CA LEU A 3 28.23 -6.95 -13.71
C LEU A 3 27.22 -7.95 -14.27
N VAL A 4 27.53 -9.24 -14.14
CA VAL A 4 26.64 -10.35 -14.47
C VAL A 4 25.46 -10.33 -13.50
N LEU A 5 24.24 -10.14 -14.00
CA LEU A 5 23.02 -10.44 -13.24
C LEU A 5 22.98 -11.95 -12.99
N ALA A 6 23.33 -12.35 -11.77
CA ALA A 6 23.02 -13.70 -11.30
C ALA A 6 21.50 -13.77 -11.07
N GLY A 7 20.81 -14.48 -11.96
CA GLY A 7 19.41 -14.84 -11.78
C GLY A 7 19.24 -15.56 -10.45
N VAL A 8 18.39 -15.01 -9.59
CA VAL A 8 17.94 -15.68 -8.38
C VAL A 8 17.10 -16.88 -8.83
N ASN A 9 17.72 -18.06 -8.87
CA ASN A 9 16.99 -19.31 -9.00
C ASN A 9 16.05 -19.42 -7.79
N ALA A 10 14.76 -19.17 -8.03
CA ALA A 10 13.71 -19.47 -7.07
C ALA A 10 13.81 -20.96 -6.71
N ARG A 11 14.32 -21.26 -5.51
CA ARG A 11 14.13 -22.58 -4.91
C ARG A 11 12.63 -22.79 -4.80
N ALA A 12 12.11 -23.84 -5.45
CA ALA A 12 10.75 -24.30 -5.20
C ALA A 12 10.61 -24.52 -3.68
N GLY A 13 9.80 -23.70 -3.02
CA GLY A 13 9.63 -23.75 -1.59
C GLY A 13 9.00 -25.10 -1.21
N THR A 14 9.59 -25.81 -0.25
CA THR A 14 9.02 -27.06 0.28
C THR A 14 7.96 -26.81 1.36
N GLY A 15 7.47 -25.57 1.49
CA GLY A 15 6.52 -25.14 2.51
C GLY A 15 5.32 -24.42 1.89
N PRO A 16 4.30 -24.10 2.69
CA PRO A 16 3.10 -23.43 2.19
C PRO A 16 3.45 -22.08 1.55
N GLU A 17 3.01 -21.88 0.30
CA GLU A 17 3.20 -20.64 -0.44
C GLU A 17 1.89 -19.87 -0.52
N ARG A 18 1.99 -18.54 -0.46
CA ARG A 18 0.83 -17.67 -0.64
C ARG A 18 0.61 -17.44 -2.14
N LYS A 19 -0.63 -17.62 -2.58
CA LYS A 19 -1.07 -17.48 -3.98
C LYS A 19 -2.36 -16.68 -4.04
N ILE A 20 -2.65 -16.13 -5.21
CA ILE A 20 -3.92 -15.50 -5.52
C ILE A 20 -4.66 -16.37 -6.52
N VAL A 21 -5.77 -16.98 -6.10
CA VAL A 21 -6.62 -17.82 -6.96
C VAL A 21 -7.76 -16.96 -7.49
N VAL A 22 -7.81 -16.77 -8.80
CA VAL A 22 -8.84 -15.98 -9.48
C VAL A 22 -9.88 -16.93 -10.06
N PHE A 23 -11.16 -16.70 -9.75
CA PHE A 23 -12.25 -17.56 -10.17
C PHE A 23 -13.00 -16.99 -11.37
N LYS A 24 -13.56 -17.87 -12.20
CA LYS A 24 -14.45 -17.46 -13.28
C LYS A 24 -15.77 -16.95 -12.69
N SER A 25 -16.22 -15.79 -13.16
CA SER A 25 -17.49 -15.20 -12.72
C SER A 25 -18.66 -16.14 -13.00
N GLY A 26 -19.60 -16.23 -12.06
CA GLY A 26 -20.82 -17.03 -12.18
C GLY A 26 -20.66 -18.55 -12.10
N VAL A 27 -19.43 -19.10 -12.03
CA VAL A 27 -19.22 -20.56 -11.99
C VAL A 27 -19.25 -21.12 -10.57
N LEU A 28 -18.54 -20.46 -9.66
CA LEU A 28 -18.46 -20.88 -8.26
C LEU A 28 -18.94 -19.75 -7.35
N ASN A 29 -19.91 -20.07 -6.48
CA ASN A 29 -20.25 -19.24 -5.34
C ASN A 29 -19.17 -19.33 -4.25
N GLU A 30 -19.20 -18.45 -3.25
CA GLU A 30 -18.18 -18.38 -2.21
C GLU A 30 -17.97 -19.70 -1.47
N ALA A 31 -19.04 -20.34 -1.00
CA ALA A 31 -18.96 -21.62 -0.31
C ALA A 31 -18.38 -22.75 -1.19
N ALA A 32 -18.54 -22.70 -2.51
CA ALA A 32 -17.93 -23.64 -3.43
C ALA A 32 -16.43 -23.35 -3.66
N ARG A 33 -16.03 -22.06 -3.64
CA ARG A 33 -14.62 -21.65 -3.70
C ARG A 33 -13.88 -22.12 -2.44
N ASP A 34 -14.46 -21.92 -1.28
CA ASP A 34 -13.87 -22.32 0.01
C ASP A 34 -13.66 -23.83 0.08
N ARG A 35 -14.69 -24.61 -0.28
CA ARG A 35 -14.59 -26.08 -0.36
C ARG A 35 -13.57 -26.56 -1.38
N LEU A 36 -13.39 -25.84 -2.49
CA LEU A 36 -12.35 -26.17 -3.47
C LEU A 36 -10.94 -25.94 -2.90
N ILE A 37 -10.73 -24.82 -2.20
CA ILE A 37 -9.46 -24.49 -1.55
C ILE A 37 -9.14 -25.54 -0.47
N GLU A 38 -10.10 -25.88 0.38
CA GLU A 38 -9.94 -26.91 1.43
C GLU A 38 -9.64 -28.29 0.84
N ARG A 39 -10.27 -28.67 -0.26
CA ARG A 39 -10.07 -29.97 -0.93
C ARG A 39 -8.63 -30.19 -1.38
N VAL A 40 -7.94 -29.13 -1.79
CA VAL A 40 -6.52 -29.22 -2.19
C VAL A 40 -5.57 -29.03 -1.00
N GLY A 41 -6.10 -29.01 0.23
CA GLY A 41 -5.34 -28.79 1.46
C GLY A 41 -4.93 -27.33 1.68
N GLY A 42 -5.50 -26.39 0.92
CA GLY A 42 -5.23 -24.97 1.05
C GLY A 42 -5.99 -24.32 2.20
N ALA A 43 -5.50 -23.18 2.66
CA ALA A 43 -6.17 -22.34 3.64
C ALA A 43 -6.45 -20.95 3.07
N LYS A 44 -7.68 -20.47 3.22
CA LYS A 44 -8.05 -19.12 2.77
C LYS A 44 -7.48 -18.07 3.72
N VAL A 45 -6.77 -17.10 3.16
CA VAL A 45 -6.23 -15.95 3.89
C VAL A 45 -7.22 -14.78 3.83
N LYS A 46 -7.70 -14.44 2.64
CA LYS A 46 -8.57 -13.28 2.43
C LYS A 46 -9.38 -13.39 1.14
N ASN A 47 -10.64 -12.98 1.18
CA ASN A 47 -11.44 -12.77 -0.03
C ASN A 47 -11.03 -11.47 -0.73
N LEU A 48 -10.95 -11.52 -2.06
CA LEU A 48 -10.70 -10.38 -2.94
C LEU A 48 -11.92 -10.21 -3.86
N ASP A 49 -13.04 -9.82 -3.26
CA ASP A 49 -14.36 -9.90 -3.89
C ASP A 49 -14.47 -9.03 -5.15
N LEU A 50 -13.83 -7.86 -5.15
CA LEU A 50 -13.83 -6.92 -6.29
C LEU A 50 -13.26 -7.53 -7.58
N ILE A 51 -12.40 -8.53 -7.45
CA ILE A 51 -11.77 -9.22 -8.59
C ILE A 51 -12.16 -10.69 -8.67
N GLY A 52 -13.13 -11.13 -7.86
CA GLY A 52 -13.56 -12.53 -7.80
C GLY A 52 -12.42 -13.50 -7.48
N ALA A 53 -11.53 -13.13 -6.57
CA ALA A 53 -10.36 -13.93 -6.21
C ALA A 53 -10.29 -14.21 -4.70
N ALA A 54 -9.37 -15.09 -4.31
CA ALA A 54 -9.00 -15.31 -2.92
C ALA A 54 -7.48 -15.39 -2.79
N ALA A 55 -6.93 -14.71 -1.78
CA ALA A 55 -5.58 -14.98 -1.31
C ALA A 55 -5.60 -16.24 -0.45
N VAL A 56 -4.74 -17.20 -0.77
CA VAL A 56 -4.72 -18.53 -0.15
C VAL A 56 -3.29 -18.95 0.18
N LEU A 57 -3.14 -19.82 1.17
CA LEU A 57 -1.93 -20.60 1.39
C LEU A 57 -2.13 -21.99 0.77
N LEU A 58 -1.28 -22.36 -0.17
CA LEU A 58 -1.28 -23.71 -0.75
C LEU A 58 -0.08 -24.49 -0.20
N PRO A 59 -0.27 -25.73 0.29
CA PRO A 59 0.77 -26.44 1.01
C PRO A 59 1.86 -27.03 0.09
N SER A 60 1.58 -27.14 -1.22
CA SER A 60 2.51 -27.72 -2.18
C SER A 60 2.19 -27.31 -3.62
N ARG A 61 3.17 -27.51 -4.52
CA ARG A 61 2.97 -27.40 -5.96
C ARG A 61 1.87 -28.32 -6.49
N ALA A 62 1.70 -29.51 -5.91
CA ALA A 62 0.63 -30.42 -6.32
C ALA A 62 -0.76 -29.83 -6.01
N SER A 63 -0.91 -29.12 -4.90
CA SER A 63 -2.15 -28.40 -4.56
C SER A 63 -2.44 -27.27 -5.53
N GLU A 64 -1.41 -26.53 -5.94
CA GLU A 64 -1.50 -25.48 -6.96
C GLU A 64 -1.92 -26.04 -8.32
N GLU A 65 -1.28 -27.10 -8.78
CA GLU A 65 -1.64 -27.76 -10.04
C GLU A 65 -3.05 -28.36 -10.01
N ALA A 66 -3.48 -28.88 -8.85
CA ALA A 66 -4.82 -29.44 -8.67
C ALA A 66 -5.92 -28.35 -8.74
N ILE A 67 -5.71 -27.21 -8.06
CA ILE A 67 -6.71 -26.12 -8.07
C ILE A 67 -6.74 -25.42 -9.43
N ALA A 68 -5.59 -25.22 -10.08
CA ALA A 68 -5.50 -24.58 -11.40
C ALA A 68 -6.24 -25.35 -12.50
N LYS A 69 -6.36 -26.68 -12.39
CA LYS A 69 -7.10 -27.52 -13.35
C LYS A 69 -8.62 -27.46 -13.18
N HIS A 70 -9.13 -26.87 -12.09
CA HIS A 70 -10.57 -26.84 -11.85
C HIS A 70 -11.28 -25.91 -12.86
N PRO A 71 -12.40 -26.33 -13.47
CA PRO A 71 -13.06 -25.56 -14.55
C PRO A 71 -13.54 -24.16 -14.11
N GLY A 72 -13.83 -23.98 -12.81
CA GLY A 72 -14.20 -22.70 -12.21
C GLY A 72 -13.05 -21.78 -11.82
N VAL A 73 -11.80 -22.22 -11.97
CA VAL A 73 -10.60 -21.38 -11.74
C VAL A 73 -10.17 -20.77 -13.07
N LEU A 74 -9.85 -19.47 -13.05
CA LEU A 74 -9.37 -18.72 -14.21
C LEU A 74 -7.84 -18.78 -14.29
N ARG A 75 -7.16 -18.51 -13.17
CA ARG A 75 -5.70 -18.57 -13.03
C ARG A 75 -5.29 -18.61 -11.55
N VAL A 76 -4.03 -18.95 -11.32
CA VAL A 76 -3.38 -18.89 -10.01
C VAL A 76 -2.12 -18.04 -10.18
N ASP A 77 -2.03 -16.93 -9.44
CA ASP A 77 -0.93 -15.98 -9.50
C ASP A 77 -0.06 -16.07 -8.23
N ASP A 78 1.23 -15.79 -8.36
CA ASP A 78 2.15 -15.70 -7.22
C ASP A 78 1.91 -14.43 -6.39
N ASP A 79 2.01 -14.53 -5.07
CA ASP A 79 2.03 -13.36 -4.18
C ASP A 79 3.47 -12.81 -4.09
N VAL A 80 3.80 -11.88 -4.98
CA VAL A 80 5.16 -11.33 -5.12
C VAL A 80 5.46 -10.29 -4.03
N ILE A 81 6.72 -10.27 -3.57
CA ILE A 81 7.21 -9.28 -2.62
C ILE A 81 7.46 -7.96 -3.35
N VAL A 82 6.96 -6.85 -2.79
CA VAL A 82 7.16 -5.49 -3.28
C VAL A 82 7.85 -4.65 -2.20
N ILE A 83 8.74 -3.76 -2.61
CA ILE A 83 9.48 -2.82 -1.76
C ILE A 83 9.14 -1.37 -2.11
N ALA A 84 9.27 -0.45 -1.15
CA ALA A 84 9.16 0.98 -1.43
C ALA A 84 10.30 1.41 -2.38
N LEU A 85 10.02 2.37 -3.27
CA LEU A 85 11.05 3.00 -4.09
C LEU A 85 11.80 4.02 -3.24
N GLU A 86 12.94 3.63 -2.69
CA GLU A 86 13.81 4.55 -1.95
C GLU A 86 14.72 5.32 -2.93
N GLY A 87 14.77 6.65 -2.77
CA GLY A 87 15.85 7.48 -3.31
C GLY A 87 16.85 7.81 -2.20
N GLU A 88 18.09 8.15 -2.57
CA GLU A 88 19.05 8.70 -1.60
C GLU A 88 18.46 9.98 -0.99
N VAL A 89 18.13 9.93 0.30
CA VAL A 89 17.72 11.11 1.07
C VAL A 89 18.98 11.69 1.69
N GLU A 90 19.35 12.92 1.29
CA GLU A 90 20.26 13.75 2.08
C GLU A 90 19.66 13.85 3.49
N ALA A 91 20.39 13.33 4.48
CA ALA A 91 19.90 13.25 5.85
C ALA A 91 19.55 14.66 6.35
N ALA A 92 18.26 14.92 6.59
CA ALA A 92 17.87 16.00 7.49
C ALA A 92 18.44 15.62 8.87
N GLY A 93 19.41 16.42 9.35
CA GLY A 93 20.20 16.08 10.53
C GLY A 93 19.36 15.71 11.76
N ASN A 94 19.97 14.94 12.66
CA ASN A 94 19.43 14.49 13.95
C ASN A 94 19.07 15.65 14.90
N GLY A 95 18.04 16.44 14.56
CA GLY A 95 17.42 17.41 15.44
C GLY A 95 16.23 16.76 16.12
N GLY A 96 16.39 16.38 17.40
CA GLY A 96 15.25 16.01 18.24
C GLY A 96 14.16 17.08 18.18
N VAL A 97 12.89 16.66 18.35
CA VAL A 97 11.64 17.44 18.20
C VAL A 97 11.80 18.92 18.58
N THR A 98 12.26 19.74 17.65
CA THR A 98 12.28 21.20 17.76
C THR A 98 10.93 21.73 17.28
N ALA A 99 10.58 22.93 17.73
CA ALA A 99 9.44 23.64 17.17
C ALA A 99 9.57 23.65 15.64
N GLN A 100 8.53 23.16 14.97
CA GLN A 100 8.52 22.98 13.53
C GLN A 100 8.76 24.35 12.88
N ALA A 101 9.72 24.41 11.95
CA ALA A 101 10.10 25.66 11.29
C ALA A 101 8.89 26.31 10.61
N ALA A 102 8.99 27.60 10.30
CA ALA A 102 7.95 28.33 9.57
C ALA A 102 7.59 27.61 8.27
N GLN A 103 6.32 27.67 7.87
CA GLN A 103 5.83 27.01 6.66
C GLN A 103 6.64 27.42 5.42
N VAL A 104 7.11 26.44 4.66
CA VAL A 104 7.81 26.62 3.39
C VAL A 104 7.00 26.03 2.24
N LEU A 105 7.01 26.70 1.08
CA LEU A 105 6.53 26.14 -0.19
C LEU A 105 7.65 25.25 -0.77
N PRO A 106 7.49 23.91 -0.81
CA PRO A 106 8.52 23.05 -1.37
C PRO A 106 8.70 23.32 -2.87
N TRP A 107 9.95 23.27 -3.35
CA TRP A 107 10.27 23.58 -4.75
C TRP A 107 9.45 22.74 -5.74
N GLY A 108 9.13 21.48 -5.42
CA GLY A 108 8.37 20.61 -6.30
C GLY A 108 6.89 21.02 -6.42
N ILE A 109 6.35 21.66 -5.38
CA ILE A 109 4.99 22.21 -5.35
C ILE A 109 4.94 23.51 -6.16
N ASP A 110 5.93 24.39 -5.97
CA ASP A 110 6.14 25.61 -6.76
C ASP A 110 6.39 25.28 -8.24
N ARG A 111 7.17 24.23 -8.53
CA ARG A 111 7.50 23.82 -9.91
C ARG A 111 6.29 23.40 -10.73
N ILE A 112 5.22 22.93 -10.08
CA ILE A 112 3.96 22.57 -10.73
C ILE A 112 2.90 23.67 -10.63
N ASP A 113 3.29 24.85 -10.11
CA ASP A 113 2.45 26.03 -9.91
C ASP A 113 1.17 25.72 -9.10
N ALA A 114 1.25 24.82 -8.11
CA ALA A 114 0.08 24.39 -7.35
C ALA A 114 -0.56 25.56 -6.58
N GLU A 115 0.25 26.53 -6.14
CA GLU A 115 -0.20 27.71 -5.43
C GLU A 115 -1.09 28.63 -6.26
N LEU A 116 -0.93 28.62 -7.58
CA LEU A 116 -1.76 29.43 -8.49
C LEU A 116 -3.21 28.96 -8.53
N VAL A 117 -3.49 27.68 -8.23
CA VAL A 117 -4.86 27.13 -8.24
C VAL A 117 -5.56 27.21 -6.88
N TRP A 118 -4.85 27.46 -5.79
CA TRP A 118 -5.43 27.46 -4.43
C TRP A 118 -6.47 28.55 -4.17
N ALA A 119 -6.47 29.63 -4.95
CA ALA A 119 -7.53 30.64 -4.94
C ALA A 119 -8.85 30.11 -5.50
N GLN A 120 -8.80 29.08 -6.35
CA GLN A 120 -9.98 28.43 -6.94
C GLN A 120 -10.38 27.19 -6.14
N THR A 121 -9.41 26.34 -5.78
CA THR A 121 -9.65 25.13 -5.01
C THR A 121 -8.40 24.64 -4.29
N LYS A 122 -8.61 24.07 -3.10
CA LYS A 122 -7.58 23.37 -2.31
C LYS A 122 -7.87 21.87 -2.17
N ALA A 123 -8.70 21.33 -3.07
CA ALA A 123 -9.10 19.93 -3.16
C ALA A 123 -10.01 19.40 -2.02
N ASN A 124 -10.89 20.24 -1.46
CA ASN A 124 -11.97 19.78 -0.57
C ASN A 124 -13.28 19.57 -1.38
N PRO A 125 -13.99 18.42 -1.32
CA PRO A 125 -13.80 17.24 -0.45
C PRO A 125 -13.17 16.05 -1.19
N ILE A 126 -12.03 16.24 -1.86
CA ILE A 126 -11.39 15.17 -2.65
C ILE A 126 -10.68 14.20 -1.70
N LYS A 127 -10.90 12.90 -1.91
CA LYS A 127 -10.30 11.82 -1.12
C LYS A 127 -9.09 11.23 -1.83
N VAL A 128 -7.98 11.10 -1.12
CA VAL A 128 -6.73 10.52 -1.64
C VAL A 128 -6.26 9.41 -0.72
N GLY A 129 -6.14 8.20 -1.26
CA GLY A 129 -5.57 7.05 -0.56
C GLY A 129 -4.06 6.96 -0.78
N ILE A 130 -3.28 6.95 0.31
CA ILE A 130 -1.83 6.76 0.27
C ILE A 130 -1.52 5.29 0.54
N ILE A 131 -1.20 4.55 -0.51
CA ILE A 131 -0.87 3.11 -0.47
C ILE A 131 0.63 2.95 -0.26
N ASP A 132 1.06 2.85 1.00
CA ASP A 132 2.49 2.99 1.36
C ASP A 132 2.81 2.30 2.72
N THR A 133 3.84 2.75 3.43
CA THR A 133 4.23 2.31 4.79
C THR A 133 3.27 2.76 5.88
N GLY A 134 2.36 3.69 5.58
CA GLY A 134 1.42 4.29 6.53
C GLY A 134 1.50 5.80 6.53
N ILE A 135 0.81 6.46 7.46
CA ILE A 135 0.96 7.91 7.70
C ILE A 135 1.15 8.14 9.19
N SER A 136 2.02 9.08 9.58
CA SER A 136 2.14 9.56 10.95
C SER A 136 0.84 10.27 11.39
N LEU A 137 -0.05 9.52 12.04
CA LEU A 137 -1.44 9.91 12.28
C LEU A 137 -1.59 11.12 13.21
N ALA A 138 -0.57 11.40 14.02
CA ALA A 138 -0.54 12.51 14.97
C ALA A 138 0.38 13.66 14.50
N HIS A 139 0.89 13.62 13.26
CA HIS A 139 1.76 14.67 12.76
C HIS A 139 0.99 15.99 12.67
N PRO A 140 1.48 17.08 13.30
CA PRO A 140 0.74 18.35 13.39
C PRO A 140 0.37 18.94 12.03
N ASP A 141 1.18 18.66 11.01
CA ASP A 141 0.99 19.16 9.64
C ASP A 141 0.14 18.24 8.73
N LEU A 142 -0.38 17.11 9.27
CA LEU A 142 -1.16 16.13 8.51
C LEU A 142 -2.46 15.73 9.19
N ALA A 143 -2.47 15.65 10.52
CA ALA A 143 -3.53 15.02 11.31
C ALA A 143 -4.94 15.53 10.97
N ALA A 144 -5.08 16.83 10.69
CA ALA A 144 -6.37 17.42 10.34
C ALA A 144 -6.91 16.93 8.99
N ASN A 145 -6.05 16.54 8.06
CA ASN A 145 -6.44 16.02 6.74
C ASN A 145 -6.66 14.51 6.73
N ILE A 146 -6.23 13.77 7.76
CA ILE A 146 -6.41 12.31 7.81
C ILE A 146 -7.85 11.96 8.22
N LYS A 147 -8.62 11.37 7.30
CA LYS A 147 -10.04 11.01 7.50
C LYS A 147 -10.29 9.51 7.62
N GLY A 148 -9.28 8.69 7.37
CA GLY A 148 -9.40 7.26 7.52
C GLY A 148 -8.06 6.54 7.43
N GLN A 149 -8.07 5.29 7.85
CA GLN A 149 -6.90 4.42 7.78
C GLN A 149 -7.31 2.97 7.59
N TYR A 150 -6.46 2.21 6.93
CA TYR A 150 -6.58 0.77 6.79
C TYR A 150 -5.19 0.14 6.73
N ASN A 151 -4.97 -0.87 7.57
CA ASN A 151 -3.75 -1.65 7.57
C ASN A 151 -4.02 -2.98 6.85
N ALA A 152 -3.61 -3.09 5.59
CA ALA A 152 -3.83 -4.30 4.79
C ALA A 152 -2.94 -5.48 5.23
N ILE A 153 -1.85 -5.17 5.92
CA ILE A 153 -0.92 -6.13 6.52
C ILE A 153 -1.53 -6.81 7.75
N ASN A 154 -2.12 -6.02 8.64
CA ASN A 154 -2.81 -6.48 9.83
C ASN A 154 -4.02 -5.56 10.11
N PRO A 155 -5.22 -5.94 9.67
CA PRO A 155 -6.42 -5.11 9.78
C PRO A 155 -6.86 -4.78 11.21
N THR A 156 -6.31 -5.45 12.23
CA THR A 156 -6.61 -5.15 13.64
C THR A 156 -5.67 -4.11 14.24
N LYS A 157 -4.66 -3.66 13.48
CA LYS A 157 -3.67 -2.68 13.90
C LYS A 157 -3.83 -1.35 13.16
N SER A 158 -3.24 -0.32 13.76
CA SER A 158 -3.11 1.02 13.16
C SER A 158 -2.36 0.97 11.82
N ALA A 159 -2.69 1.88 10.91
CA ALA A 159 -1.90 2.19 9.71
C ALA A 159 -0.89 3.33 9.95
N ALA A 160 -0.51 3.54 11.21
CA ALA A 160 0.58 4.44 11.58
C ALA A 160 1.86 4.02 10.85
N ASP A 161 2.56 5.02 10.35
CA ASP A 161 3.83 4.85 9.66
C ASP A 161 4.93 4.40 10.65
N ASP A 162 5.68 3.38 10.26
CA ASP A 162 6.82 2.81 10.98
C ASP A 162 8.16 2.98 10.23
N ASN A 163 8.14 3.65 9.06
CA ASN A 163 9.31 3.92 8.24
C ASN A 163 9.52 5.43 8.01
N GLY A 164 8.47 6.16 7.63
CA GLY A 164 8.51 7.60 7.31
C GLY A 164 8.22 7.92 5.84
N HIS A 165 8.42 6.97 4.92
CA HIS A 165 8.19 7.17 3.48
C HIS A 165 6.74 7.58 3.19
N GLY A 166 5.74 6.84 3.69
CA GLY A 166 4.34 7.16 3.47
C GLY A 166 3.91 8.50 4.08
N SER A 167 4.49 8.90 5.22
CA SER A 167 4.29 10.24 5.79
C SER A 167 4.86 11.35 4.90
N HIS A 168 6.02 11.12 4.30
CA HIS A 168 6.63 12.06 3.36
C HIS A 168 5.80 12.22 2.08
N VAL A 169 5.31 11.10 1.52
CA VAL A 169 4.37 11.10 0.38
C VAL A 169 3.09 11.85 0.75
N ALA A 170 2.51 11.59 1.93
CA ALA A 170 1.31 12.28 2.41
C ALA A 170 1.53 13.81 2.56
N GLY A 171 2.70 14.24 3.04
CA GLY A 171 3.08 15.64 3.15
C GLY A 171 3.15 16.34 1.79
N THR A 172 3.75 15.69 0.80
CA THR A 172 3.81 16.21 -0.58
C THR A 172 2.41 16.42 -1.16
N VAL A 173 1.48 15.49 -0.87
CA VAL A 173 0.10 15.57 -1.35
C VAL A 173 -0.70 16.64 -0.61
N ALA A 174 -0.75 16.58 0.73
CA ALA A 174 -1.71 17.36 1.51
C ALA A 174 -1.20 17.75 2.90
N ALA A 175 0.08 18.14 3.03
CA ALA A 175 0.49 18.94 4.18
C ALA A 175 -0.36 20.23 4.25
N LEU A 176 -0.71 20.62 5.46
CA LEU A 176 -1.68 21.67 5.71
C LEU A 176 -1.17 23.04 5.22
N SER A 177 -2.11 23.93 4.89
CA SER A 177 -1.81 25.36 4.74
C SER A 177 -1.91 26.02 6.13
N ASN A 178 -0.77 26.20 6.81
CA ASN A 178 -0.70 26.72 8.18
C ASN A 178 0.61 27.54 8.38
N THR A 179 1.10 27.67 9.61
CA THR A 179 2.30 28.48 9.92
C THR A 179 3.57 27.67 10.16
N VAL A 180 3.54 26.35 9.99
CA VAL A 180 4.64 25.44 10.26
C VAL A 180 4.91 24.48 9.11
N GLY A 181 6.08 23.85 9.10
CA GLY A 181 6.36 22.71 8.22
C GLY A 181 6.34 23.07 6.74
N VAL A 182 5.52 22.37 5.97
CA VAL A 182 5.41 22.54 4.52
C VAL A 182 3.95 22.63 4.10
N ILE A 183 3.68 22.95 2.84
CA ILE A 183 2.35 22.90 2.25
C ILE A 183 2.33 21.89 1.10
N GLY A 184 1.32 21.02 1.08
CA GLY A 184 1.13 20.04 0.01
C GLY A 184 0.44 20.65 -1.22
N ALA A 185 0.45 19.93 -2.33
CA ALA A 185 -0.20 20.37 -3.57
C ALA A 185 -1.73 20.58 -3.39
N ALA A 186 -2.35 19.76 -2.54
CA ALA A 186 -3.79 19.68 -2.29
C ALA A 186 -4.06 19.80 -0.79
N PRO A 187 -3.85 20.99 -0.18
CA PRO A 187 -3.71 21.12 1.28
C PRO A 187 -5.01 20.95 2.08
N LEU A 188 -6.17 20.77 1.41
CA LEU A 188 -7.45 20.41 2.04
C LEU A 188 -8.03 19.08 1.51
N ALA A 189 -7.21 18.23 0.89
CA ALA A 189 -7.64 16.89 0.51
C ALA A 189 -7.77 15.97 1.73
N ASP A 190 -8.77 15.09 1.70
CA ASP A 190 -8.99 14.07 2.72
C ASP A 190 -8.05 12.88 2.47
N LEU A 191 -7.07 12.70 3.35
CA LEU A 191 -6.10 11.63 3.31
C LEU A 191 -6.65 10.35 3.94
N TYR A 192 -6.41 9.22 3.27
CA TYR A 192 -6.64 7.88 3.80
C TYR A 192 -5.33 7.09 3.83
N ALA A 193 -4.88 6.71 5.01
CA ALA A 193 -3.65 5.94 5.19
C ALA A 193 -3.89 4.46 4.85
N MET A 194 -3.31 3.93 3.78
CA MET A 194 -3.45 2.53 3.35
C MET A 194 -2.09 1.82 3.51
N LYS A 195 -1.85 1.24 4.69
CA LYS A 195 -0.57 0.57 4.99
C LYS A 195 -0.51 -0.79 4.31
N VAL A 196 0.43 -0.96 3.38
CA VAL A 196 0.68 -2.20 2.64
C VAL A 196 2.14 -2.68 2.73
N LEU A 197 3.05 -1.84 3.23
CA LEU A 197 4.47 -2.17 3.42
C LEU A 197 4.82 -2.28 4.92
N LYS A 198 5.70 -3.24 5.25
CA LYS A 198 6.31 -3.42 6.58
C LYS A 198 7.79 -3.07 6.49
N TYR A 199 8.33 -2.46 7.55
CA TYR A 199 9.75 -2.41 7.83
C TYR A 199 10.03 -3.06 9.19
#